data_AF-A0A2D1U5M5-F1
#
_entry.id   AF-A0A2D1U5M5-F1
#
_cell.length_a   1.000
_cell.length_b   1.000
_cell.length_c   1.000
_cell.angle_alpha   90.00
_cell.angle_beta   90.00
_cell.angle_gamma   90.00
#
_symmetry.space_group_name_H-M   'P 1'
#
loop_
_entity.id
_entity.type
_entity.pdbx_description
1 polymer ?
#
loop_
_entity_poly.entity_id
_entity_poly.type
_entity_poly.pdbx_seq_one_letter_code
_entity_poly.pdbx_strand_id
1 'polypeptide(L)'
;MDITYKSIIIRESLVFTAVLLLSLFAFLFTYAYNWYYNQRINKLSSISLSNMITADSLSNFYQKKESKQIWFFNKLGVLTPHSTPEEVFKRLYAVSQVDSVGHKWNGSWKYMIPFLKSIGFDSHKRFKKFIDENNISNEDVSNLSRSVELTRLNQEIDVEKNKALDKIFSYNEKIKLFWLVFVCLFVFAFFIRFIL
;
A
#
# COMPACT_ATOMS: atom_id res chain seq x y z
N MET A 1 -63.43 33.51 -6.02
CA MET A 1 -61.98 33.65 -6.22
C MET A 1 -61.76 33.86 -7.70
N ASP A 2 -61.20 35.02 -8.08
CA ASP A 2 -61.12 35.47 -9.47
C ASP A 2 -60.23 34.55 -10.33
N ILE A 3 -60.57 34.38 -11.60
CA ILE A 3 -59.88 33.44 -12.52
C ILE A 3 -58.40 33.85 -12.69
N THR A 4 -58.16 35.15 -12.73
CA THR A 4 -56.83 35.78 -12.80
C THR A 4 -55.96 35.40 -11.59
N TYR A 5 -56.55 35.37 -10.39
CA TYR A 5 -55.84 35.03 -9.15
C TYR A 5 -55.43 33.55 -9.12
N LYS A 6 -56.29 32.64 -9.59
CA LYS A 6 -55.96 31.21 -9.70
C LYS A 6 -54.81 30.95 -10.68
N SER A 7 -54.79 31.66 -11.81
CA SER A 7 -53.73 31.54 -12.82
C SER A 7 -52.35 31.92 -12.27
N ILE A 8 -52.29 33.01 -11.48
CA ILE A 8 -51.05 33.48 -10.83
C ILE A 8 -50.51 32.42 -9.86
N ILE A 9 -51.35 31.88 -8.98
CA ILE A 9 -50.94 30.85 -8.01
C ILE A 9 -50.38 29.60 -8.69
N ILE A 10 -51.04 29.12 -9.75
CA ILE A 10 -50.60 27.93 -10.48
C ILE A 10 -49.21 28.15 -11.11
N ARG A 11 -48.99 29.33 -11.70
CA ARG A 11 -47.70 29.68 -12.29
C ARG A 11 -46.59 29.76 -11.24
N GLU A 12 -46.85 30.39 -10.09
CA GLU A 12 -45.87 30.49 -8.99
C GLU A 12 -45.53 29.12 -8.39
N SER A 13 -46.54 28.27 -8.19
CA SER A 13 -46.34 26.90 -7.70
C SER A 13 -45.48 26.06 -8.66
N LEU A 14 -45.70 26.23 -9.97
CA LEU A 14 -44.93 25.52 -10.99
C LEU A 14 -43.45 25.97 -11.03
N VAL A 15 -43.20 27.28 -10.91
CA VAL A 15 -41.84 27.82 -10.82
C VAL A 15 -41.14 27.34 -9.56
N PHE A 16 -41.81 27.38 -8.39
CA PHE A 16 -41.26 26.88 -7.14
C PHE A 16 -40.91 25.38 -7.24
N THR A 17 -41.80 24.58 -7.81
CA THR A 17 -41.58 23.15 -8.02
C THR A 17 -40.37 22.90 -8.94
N ALA A 18 -40.22 23.68 -10.01
CA ALA A 18 -39.07 23.56 -10.91
C ALA A 18 -37.74 23.89 -10.19
N VAL A 19 -37.71 24.96 -9.38
CA VAL A 19 -36.53 25.33 -8.58
C VAL A 19 -36.17 24.24 -7.57
N LEU A 20 -37.17 23.68 -6.89
CA LEU A 20 -36.97 22.59 -5.94
C LEU A 20 -36.39 21.34 -6.65
N LEU A 21 -36.96 20.96 -7.80
CA LEU A 21 -36.49 19.80 -8.57
C LEU A 21 -35.05 19.99 -9.06
N LEU A 22 -34.71 21.16 -9.60
CA LEU A 22 -33.33 21.46 -10.03
C LEU A 22 -32.33 21.39 -8.88
N SER A 23 -32.72 21.87 -7.70
CA SER A 23 -31.88 21.80 -6.49
C SER A 23 -31.70 20.35 -6.04
N LEU A 24 -32.77 19.54 -6.10
CA LEU A 24 -32.72 18.12 -5.79
C LEU A 24 -31.85 17.35 -6.79
N PHE A 25 -31.89 17.71 -8.08
CA PHE A 25 -30.97 17.17 -9.08
C PHE A 25 -29.51 17.50 -8.75
N ALA A 26 -29.19 18.74 -8.34
CA ALA A 26 -27.83 19.10 -7.91
C ALA A 26 -27.36 18.21 -6.75
N PHE A 27 -28.23 17.94 -5.77
CA PHE A 27 -27.94 17.01 -4.68
C PHE A 27 -27.69 15.58 -5.19
N LEU A 28 -28.56 15.05 -6.06
CA LEU A 28 -28.40 13.72 -6.65
C LEU A 28 -27.12 13.59 -7.49
N PHE A 29 -26.74 14.63 -8.23
CA PHE A 29 -25.49 14.64 -8.99
C PHE A 29 -24.27 14.60 -8.07
N THR A 30 -24.26 15.33 -6.95
CA THR A 30 -23.17 15.19 -5.96
C THR A 30 -23.12 13.81 -5.32
N TYR A 31 -24.28 13.16 -5.13
CA TYR A 31 -24.33 11.79 -4.64
C TYR A 31 -23.68 10.82 -5.64
N ALA A 32 -24.07 10.89 -6.91
CA ALA A 32 -23.49 10.07 -7.99
C ALA A 32 -21.98 10.34 -8.15
N TYR A 33 -21.56 11.62 -8.07
CA TYR A 33 -20.16 12.02 -8.10
C TYR A 33 -19.35 11.38 -6.97
N ASN A 34 -19.83 11.47 -5.72
CA ASN A 34 -19.18 10.82 -4.59
C ASN A 34 -19.14 9.30 -4.74
N TRP A 35 -20.21 8.68 -5.24
CA TRP A 35 -20.24 7.24 -5.48
C TRP A 35 -19.13 6.82 -6.46
N TYR A 36 -18.95 7.56 -7.56
CA TYR A 36 -17.85 7.32 -8.50
C TYR A 36 -16.47 7.38 -7.82
N TYR A 37 -16.20 8.40 -7.00
CA TYR A 37 -14.91 8.51 -6.30
C TYR A 37 -14.72 7.42 -5.23
N ASN A 38 -15.78 7.06 -4.51
CA ASN A 38 -15.75 5.94 -3.57
C ASN A 38 -15.41 4.62 -4.27
N GLN A 39 -16.00 4.35 -5.44
CA GLN A 39 -15.66 3.16 -6.23
C GLN A 39 -14.19 3.17 -6.67
N ARG A 40 -13.69 4.32 -7.11
CA ARG A 40 -12.26 4.47 -7.46
C ARG A 40 -11.36 4.21 -6.26
N ILE A 41 -11.67 4.76 -5.09
CA ILE A 41 -10.91 4.55 -3.84
C ILE A 41 -10.92 3.08 -3.44
N ASN A 42 -12.06 2.41 -3.52
CA ASN A 42 -12.17 0.99 -3.20
C ASN A 42 -11.30 0.14 -4.14
N LYS A 43 -11.31 0.42 -5.45
CA LYS A 43 -10.46 -0.25 -6.43
C LYS A 43 -8.97 -0.02 -6.15
N LEU A 44 -8.58 1.22 -5.85
CA LEU A 44 -7.20 1.54 -5.48
C LEU A 44 -6.79 0.81 -4.19
N SER A 45 -7.69 0.75 -3.20
CA SER A 45 -7.43 0.07 -1.93
C SER A 45 -7.26 -1.43 -2.10
N SER A 46 -8.05 -2.07 -2.97
CA SER A 46 -7.88 -3.50 -3.26
C SER A 46 -6.57 -3.80 -3.98
N ILE A 47 -6.15 -2.93 -4.93
CA ILE A 47 -4.85 -3.05 -5.60
C ILE A 47 -3.72 -2.88 -4.59
N SER A 48 -3.81 -1.84 -3.75
CA SER A 48 -2.81 -1.57 -2.71
C SER A 48 -2.64 -2.76 -1.77
N LEU A 49 -3.75 -3.35 -1.31
CA LEU A 49 -3.73 -4.52 -0.44
C LEU A 49 -3.07 -5.72 -1.12
N SER A 50 -3.44 -6.00 -2.37
CA SER A 50 -2.84 -7.10 -3.15
C SER A 50 -1.33 -6.93 -3.33
N ASN A 51 -0.88 -5.71 -3.62
CA ASN A 51 0.53 -5.38 -3.75
C ASN A 51 1.26 -5.52 -2.41
N MET A 52 0.67 -5.10 -1.28
CA MET A 52 1.28 -5.27 0.05
C MET A 52 1.48 -6.74 0.38
N ILE A 53 0.43 -7.56 0.21
CA ILE A 53 0.51 -9.02 0.46
C ILE A 53 1.61 -9.66 -0.39
N THR A 54 1.71 -9.26 -1.66
CA THR A 54 2.72 -9.79 -2.58
C THR A 54 4.13 -9.31 -2.21
N ALA A 55 4.30 -8.03 -1.87
CA ALA A 55 5.57 -7.47 -1.43
C ALA A 55 6.08 -8.13 -0.14
N ASP A 56 5.20 -8.35 0.83
CA ASP A 56 5.51 -9.05 2.08
C ASP A 56 5.90 -10.50 1.81
N SER A 57 5.15 -11.19 0.95
CA SER A 57 5.46 -12.57 0.56
C SER A 57 6.84 -12.69 -0.10
N LEU A 58 7.18 -11.77 -1.01
CA LEU A 58 8.45 -11.77 -1.73
C LEU A 58 9.65 -11.41 -0.83
N SER A 59 9.48 -10.48 0.12
CA SER A 59 10.57 -10.05 1.00
C SER A 59 10.85 -11.03 2.15
N ASN A 60 9.84 -11.79 2.60
CA ASN A 60 9.93 -12.66 3.78
C ASN A 60 11.06 -13.70 3.67
N PHE A 61 11.24 -14.32 2.51
CA PHE A 61 12.31 -15.31 2.31
C PHE A 61 13.70 -14.69 2.41
N TYR A 62 13.89 -13.54 1.76
CA TYR A 62 15.13 -12.77 1.83
C TYR A 62 15.43 -12.38 3.28
N GLN A 63 14.48 -11.74 3.97
CA GLN A 63 14.65 -11.27 5.35
C GLN A 63 14.93 -12.41 6.33
N LYS A 64 14.29 -13.57 6.16
CA LYS A 64 14.58 -14.77 6.96
C LYS A 64 16.03 -15.21 6.78
N LYS A 65 16.51 -15.35 5.54
CA LYS A 65 17.89 -15.75 5.27
C LYS A 65 18.88 -14.71 5.79
N GLU A 66 18.66 -13.44 5.46
CA GLU A 66 19.48 -12.31 5.93
C GLU A 66 19.58 -12.29 7.46
N SER A 67 18.46 -12.45 8.18
CA SER A 67 18.46 -12.50 9.64
C SER A 67 19.32 -13.64 10.20
N LYS A 68 19.38 -14.78 9.51
CA LYS A 68 20.21 -15.92 9.90
C LYS A 68 21.69 -15.68 9.59
N GLN A 69 21.99 -15.02 8.47
CA GLN A 69 23.36 -14.58 8.16
C GLN A 69 23.86 -13.56 9.19
N ILE A 70 23.04 -12.56 9.54
CA ILE A 70 23.33 -11.57 10.58
C ILE A 70 23.51 -12.25 11.95
N TRP A 71 22.61 -13.16 12.33
CA TRP A 71 22.75 -13.91 13.57
C TRP A 71 24.08 -14.66 13.62
N PHE A 72 24.45 -15.37 12.55
CA PHE A 72 25.70 -16.13 12.48
C PHE A 72 26.92 -15.22 12.53
N PHE A 73 26.89 -14.10 11.79
CA PHE A 73 27.92 -13.07 11.82
C PHE A 73 28.12 -12.48 13.23
N ASN A 74 27.02 -12.16 13.93
CA ASN A 74 27.06 -11.66 15.30
C ASN A 74 27.62 -12.71 16.28
N LYS A 75 27.38 -14.00 16.03
CA LYS A 75 28.00 -15.08 16.81
C LYS A 75 29.49 -15.22 16.52
N LEU A 76 29.93 -15.00 15.28
CA LEU A 76 31.34 -15.01 14.91
C LEU A 76 32.15 -13.92 15.61
N GLY A 77 31.53 -12.76 15.90
CA GLY A 77 32.16 -11.70 16.67
C GLY A 77 33.52 -11.25 16.11
N VAL A 78 34.39 -10.73 16.98
CA VAL A 78 35.69 -10.05 16.72
C VAL A 78 36.66 -10.77 15.75
N LEU A 79 36.37 -11.99 15.33
CA LEU A 79 37.15 -12.76 14.36
C LEU A 79 37.14 -12.15 12.95
N THR A 80 36.16 -11.30 12.60
CA THR A 80 36.07 -10.65 11.28
C THR A 80 35.72 -9.15 11.39
N PRO A 81 36.60 -8.30 11.95
CA PRO A 81 36.29 -6.90 12.27
C PRO A 81 36.13 -5.98 11.04
N HIS A 82 36.47 -6.46 9.85
CA HIS A 82 36.41 -5.71 8.58
C HIS A 82 35.57 -6.41 7.51
N SER A 83 34.62 -7.26 7.90
CA SER A 83 33.75 -7.94 6.94
C SER A 83 32.29 -7.66 7.24
N THR A 84 31.46 -7.63 6.20
CA THR A 84 30.00 -7.57 6.36
C THR A 84 29.41 -8.97 6.53
N PRO A 85 28.19 -9.11 7.09
CA PRO A 85 27.50 -10.41 7.15
C PRO A 85 27.43 -11.10 5.78
N GLU A 86 27.12 -10.34 4.73
CA GLU A 86 27.03 -10.83 3.36
C GLU A 86 28.38 -11.36 2.84
N GLU A 87 29.46 -10.61 3.04
CA GLU A 87 30.81 -11.03 2.62
C GLU A 87 31.27 -12.30 3.32
N VAL A 88 31.05 -12.39 4.63
CA VAL A 88 31.38 -13.58 5.42
C VAL A 88 30.60 -14.78 4.91
N PHE A 89 29.30 -14.62 4.67
CA PHE A 89 28.47 -15.72 4.20
C PHE A 89 28.80 -16.14 2.77
N LYS A 90 29.08 -15.19 1.86
CA LYS A 90 29.54 -15.50 0.49
C LYS A 90 30.83 -16.34 0.50
N ARG A 91 31.81 -15.96 1.33
CA ARG A 91 33.05 -16.75 1.50
C ARG A 91 32.75 -18.13 2.05
N LEU A 92 31.89 -18.22 3.05
CA LEU A 92 31.51 -19.50 3.67
C LEU A 92 30.80 -20.43 2.67
N TYR A 93 29.91 -19.88 1.85
CA TYR A 93 29.23 -20.62 0.78
C TYR A 93 30.22 -21.06 -0.32
N ALA A 94 31.12 -20.18 -0.74
CA ALA A 94 32.16 -20.53 -1.71
C ALA A 94 33.02 -21.69 -1.20
N VAL A 95 33.43 -21.64 0.08
CA VAL A 95 34.15 -22.74 0.72
C VAL A 95 33.30 -24.01 0.74
N SER A 96 32.00 -23.93 1.07
CA SER A 96 31.15 -25.12 1.11
C SER A 96 30.94 -25.80 -0.23
N GLN A 97 31.08 -25.07 -1.35
CA GLN A 97 31.01 -25.60 -2.71
C GLN A 97 32.34 -26.17 -3.20
N VAL A 98 33.46 -25.50 -2.93
CA VAL A 98 34.79 -25.87 -3.48
C VAL A 98 35.48 -26.94 -2.62
N ASP A 99 35.59 -26.70 -1.32
CA ASP A 99 36.26 -27.58 -0.38
C ASP A 99 35.21 -28.11 0.58
N SER A 100 34.71 -29.34 0.35
CA SER A 100 33.59 -29.88 1.12
C SER A 100 33.71 -29.57 2.61
N VAL A 101 32.62 -29.06 3.21
CA VAL A 101 32.60 -28.67 4.63
C VAL A 101 33.12 -29.80 5.52
N GLY A 102 32.86 -31.06 5.16
CA GLY A 102 33.40 -32.24 5.86
C GLY A 102 34.92 -32.33 5.83
N HIS A 103 35.57 -32.04 4.70
CA HIS A 103 37.04 -32.05 4.60
C HIS A 103 37.67 -30.96 5.49
N LYS A 104 37.15 -29.73 5.44
CA LYS A 104 37.61 -28.65 6.32
C LYS A 104 37.35 -28.96 7.80
N TRP A 105 36.18 -29.52 8.11
CA TRP A 105 35.79 -29.93 9.47
C TRP A 105 36.67 -31.03 10.05
N ASN A 106 37.18 -31.97 9.25
CA ASN A 106 38.06 -33.02 9.75
C ASN A 106 39.55 -32.65 9.70
N GLY A 107 39.90 -31.51 9.07
CA GLY A 107 41.28 -31.11 8.82
C GLY A 107 41.63 -29.74 9.38
N SER A 108 41.35 -28.69 8.60
CA SER A 108 41.91 -27.34 8.78
C SER A 108 41.11 -26.43 9.72
N TRP A 109 39.86 -26.77 10.06
CA TRP A 109 39.01 -25.96 10.95
C TRP A 109 39.16 -26.30 12.44
N LYS A 110 40.34 -26.75 12.89
CA LYS A 110 40.57 -27.20 14.28
C LYS A 110 40.11 -26.20 15.34
N TYR A 111 40.32 -24.90 15.10
CA TYR A 111 39.91 -23.84 16.03
C TYR A 111 38.46 -23.37 15.86
N MET A 112 37.88 -23.59 14.67
CA MET A 112 36.52 -23.17 14.37
C MET A 112 35.48 -24.23 14.79
N ILE A 113 35.83 -25.52 14.84
CA ILE A 113 34.91 -26.59 15.24
C ILE A 113 34.41 -26.44 16.68
N PRO A 114 35.25 -26.17 17.71
CA PRO A 114 34.75 -25.93 19.07
C PRO A 114 33.76 -24.77 19.13
N PHE A 115 34.05 -23.69 18.41
CA PHE A 115 33.14 -22.55 18.27
C PHE A 115 31.82 -22.95 17.61
N LEU A 116 31.87 -23.61 16.44
CA LEU A 116 30.68 -24.06 15.70
C LEU A 116 29.81 -25.00 16.56
N LYS A 117 30.43 -25.91 17.31
CA LYS A 117 29.74 -26.75 18.29
C LYS A 117 29.11 -25.95 19.42
N SER A 118 29.81 -24.94 19.95
CA SER A 118 29.30 -24.08 21.04
C SER A 118 28.07 -23.26 20.64
N ILE A 119 27.91 -22.95 19.35
CA ILE A 119 26.74 -22.24 18.81
C ILE A 119 25.67 -23.19 18.25
N GLY A 120 25.82 -24.51 18.43
CA GLY A 120 24.78 -25.51 18.14
C GLY A 120 25.01 -26.39 16.90
N PHE A 121 26.13 -26.26 16.19
CA PHE A 121 26.46 -27.14 15.06
C PHE A 121 27.27 -28.35 15.52
N ASP A 122 26.58 -29.45 15.83
CA ASP A 122 27.21 -30.70 16.30
C ASP A 122 28.01 -31.46 15.22
N SER A 123 27.73 -31.20 13.94
CA SER A 123 28.25 -31.95 12.81
C SER A 123 28.42 -31.09 11.57
N HIS A 124 29.38 -31.48 10.72
CA HIS A 124 29.63 -30.83 9.44
C HIS A 124 28.40 -30.84 8.51
N LYS A 125 27.54 -31.88 8.61
CA LYS A 125 26.30 -31.98 7.83
C LYS A 125 25.29 -30.91 8.23
N ARG A 126 25.08 -30.70 9.54
CA ARG A 126 24.17 -29.64 10.02
C ARG A 126 24.69 -28.26 9.66
N PHE A 127 25.99 -28.04 9.77
CA PHE A 127 26.58 -26.76 9.39
C PHE A 127 26.48 -26.49 7.88
N LYS A 128 26.78 -27.48 7.03
CA LYS A 128 26.59 -27.36 5.57
C LYS A 128 25.13 -27.07 5.23
N LYS A 129 24.19 -27.80 5.83
CA LYS A 129 22.75 -27.57 5.63
C LYS A 129 22.35 -26.14 6.00
N PHE A 130 22.84 -25.61 7.12
CA PHE A 130 22.63 -24.22 7.50
C PHE A 130 23.16 -23.23 6.46
N ILE A 131 24.37 -23.46 5.92
CA ILE A 131 24.95 -22.61 4.86
C ILE A 131 24.07 -22.64 3.60
N ASP A 132 23.69 -23.84 3.15
CA ASP A 132 22.90 -24.03 1.94
C ASP A 132 21.49 -23.40 2.06
N GLU A 133 20.81 -23.59 3.19
CA GLU A 133 19.46 -23.08 3.43
C GLU A 133 19.40 -21.54 3.58
N ASN A 134 20.49 -20.94 4.05
CA ASN A 134 20.56 -19.50 4.34
C ASN A 134 21.38 -18.72 3.31
N ASN A 135 21.81 -19.36 2.22
CA ASN A 135 22.41 -18.66 1.10
C ASN A 135 21.36 -17.82 0.36
N ILE A 136 21.64 -16.54 0.18
CA ILE A 136 20.81 -15.61 -0.59
C ILE A 136 21.15 -15.83 -2.07
N SER A 137 20.16 -16.30 -2.83
CA SER A 137 20.29 -16.54 -4.27
C SER A 137 19.99 -15.27 -5.07
N ASN A 138 20.32 -15.28 -6.37
CA ASN A 138 19.93 -14.20 -7.27
C ASN A 138 18.40 -14.06 -7.38
N GLU A 139 17.65 -15.16 -7.19
CA GLU A 139 16.20 -15.13 -7.14
C GLU A 139 15.69 -14.40 -5.89
N ASP A 140 16.31 -14.62 -4.73
CA ASP A 140 15.95 -13.90 -3.50
C ASP A 140 16.16 -12.38 -3.67
N VAL A 141 17.28 -11.97 -4.29
CA VAL A 141 17.60 -10.56 -4.58
C VAL A 141 16.59 -9.97 -5.57
N SER A 142 16.25 -10.70 -6.63
CA SER A 142 15.24 -10.29 -7.61
C SER A 142 13.85 -10.10 -6.96
N ASN A 143 13.45 -11.05 -6.11
CA ASN A 143 12.19 -10.99 -5.37
C ASN A 143 12.17 -9.79 -4.40
N LEU A 144 13.27 -9.51 -3.70
CA LEU A 144 13.38 -8.32 -2.86
C LEU A 144 13.24 -7.04 -3.69
N SER A 145 13.94 -6.93 -4.83
CA SER A 145 13.83 -5.76 -5.71
C SER A 145 12.39 -5.53 -6.16
N ARG A 146 11.69 -6.61 -6.52
CA ARG A 146 10.27 -6.55 -6.90
C ARG A 146 9.37 -6.17 -5.73
N SER A 147 9.67 -6.64 -4.52
CA SER A 147 8.98 -6.22 -3.30
C SER A 147 9.10 -4.71 -3.06
N VAL A 148 10.32 -4.16 -3.17
CA VAL A 148 10.58 -2.73 -3.04
C VAL A 148 9.83 -1.92 -4.08
N GLU A 149 9.78 -2.39 -5.33
CA GLU A 149 9.02 -1.75 -6.40
C GLU A 149 7.51 -1.72 -6.09
N LEU A 150 6.94 -2.84 -5.61
CA LEU A 150 5.53 -2.91 -5.21
C LEU A 150 5.22 -1.99 -4.03
N THR A 151 6.12 -1.87 -3.05
CA THR A 151 5.98 -0.91 -1.96
C THR A 151 5.98 0.53 -2.47
N ARG A 152 6.85 0.86 -3.43
CA ARG A 152 6.88 2.18 -4.07
C ARG A 152 5.59 2.47 -4.83
N LEU A 153 5.10 1.52 -5.61
CA LEU A 153 3.82 1.64 -6.32
C LEU A 153 2.65 1.85 -5.34
N ASN A 154 2.67 1.21 -4.18
CA ASN A 154 1.65 1.44 -3.15
C ASN A 154 1.68 2.84 -2.57
N GLN A 155 2.87 3.45 -2.40
CA GLN A 155 2.97 4.84 -1.98
C GLN A 155 2.33 5.78 -3.02
N GLU A 156 2.54 5.52 -4.31
CA GLU A 156 1.89 6.27 -5.39
C GLU A 156 0.36 6.10 -5.36
N ILE A 157 -0.12 4.87 -5.14
CA ILE A 157 -1.56 4.57 -4.99
C ILE A 157 -2.15 5.32 -3.79
N ASP A 158 -1.44 5.39 -2.66
CA ASP A 158 -1.90 6.11 -1.47
C ASP A 158 -2.02 7.62 -1.73
N VAL A 159 -1.07 8.20 -2.47
CA VAL A 159 -1.17 9.61 -2.93
C VAL A 159 -2.39 9.79 -3.82
N GLU A 160 -2.64 8.87 -4.75
CA GLU A 160 -3.81 8.93 -5.64
C GLU A 160 -5.14 8.78 -4.89
N LYS A 161 -5.17 7.91 -3.88
CA LYS A 161 -6.30 7.69 -2.99
C LYS A 161 -6.62 8.96 -2.18
N ASN A 162 -5.61 9.61 -1.62
CA ASN A 162 -5.78 10.86 -0.88
C ASN A 162 -6.33 11.97 -1.79
N LYS A 163 -5.78 12.11 -3.01
CA LYS A 163 -6.32 13.04 -4.02
C LYS A 163 -7.77 12.74 -4.41
N ALA A 164 -8.19 11.48 -4.38
CA ALA A 164 -9.56 11.09 -4.64
C ALA A 164 -10.49 11.38 -3.44
N LEU A 165 -9.99 11.19 -2.22
CA LEU A 165 -10.71 11.52 -0.98
C LEU A 165 -10.99 13.01 -0.86
N ASP A 166 -10.02 13.86 -1.21
CA ASP A 166 -10.16 15.32 -1.18
C ASP A 166 -11.26 15.85 -2.11
N LYS A 167 -11.71 15.05 -3.08
CA LYS A 167 -12.78 15.40 -4.01
C LYS A 167 -14.16 15.01 -3.50
N ILE A 168 -14.26 14.20 -2.46
CA ILE A 168 -15.53 13.70 -1.95
C ILE A 168 -16.19 14.77 -1.08
N PHE A 169 -17.39 15.20 -1.47
CA PHE A 169 -18.17 16.12 -0.65
C PHE A 169 -18.68 15.41 0.61
N SER A 170 -18.47 16.00 1.78
CA SER A 170 -19.14 15.60 3.01
C SER A 170 -20.65 15.81 2.90
N TYR A 171 -21.43 15.15 3.75
CA TYR A 171 -22.89 15.30 3.77
C TYR A 171 -23.31 16.76 3.99
N ASN A 172 -22.62 17.47 4.88
CA ASN A 172 -22.87 18.88 5.15
C ASN A 172 -22.57 19.77 3.95
N GLU A 173 -21.52 19.48 3.18
CA GLU A 173 -21.22 20.23 1.95
C GLU A 173 -22.28 20.00 0.87
N LYS A 174 -22.81 18.78 0.74
CA LYS A 174 -23.93 18.50 -0.19
C LYS A 174 -25.18 19.28 0.18
N ILE A 175 -25.53 19.33 1.48
CA ILE A 175 -26.67 20.12 1.96
C ILE A 175 -26.43 21.61 1.70
N LYS A 176 -25.23 22.12 2.00
CA LYS A 176 -24.87 23.52 1.73
C LYS A 176 -25.00 23.84 0.25
N LEU A 177 -24.52 22.97 -0.65
CA LEU A 177 -24.65 23.15 -2.09
C LEU A 177 -26.11 23.14 -2.53
N PHE A 178 -26.92 22.21 -2.01
CA PHE A 178 -28.36 22.17 -2.27
C PHE A 178 -29.02 23.52 -1.91
N TRP A 179 -28.79 24.03 -0.70
CA TRP A 179 -29.36 25.30 -0.27
C TRP A 179 -28.85 26.48 -1.07
N LEU A 180 -27.55 26.50 -1.41
CA LEU A 180 -26.96 27.54 -2.24
C LEU A 180 -27.63 27.59 -3.61
N VAL A 181 -27.74 26.45 -4.29
CA VAL A 181 -28.40 26.35 -5.60
C VAL A 181 -29.88 26.74 -5.49
N PHE A 182 -30.57 26.26 -4.46
CA PHE A 182 -31.97 26.58 -4.22
C PHE A 182 -32.21 28.09 -4.04
N VAL A 183 -31.44 28.75 -3.17
CA VAL A 183 -31.57 30.19 -2.92
C VAL A 183 -31.21 31.00 -4.17
N CYS A 184 -30.13 30.66 -4.87
CA CYS A 184 -29.73 31.36 -6.09
C CYS A 184 -30.80 31.25 -7.19
N LEU A 185 -31.33 30.05 -7.43
CA LEU A 185 -32.39 29.83 -8.40
C LEU A 185 -33.70 30.53 -8.00
N PHE A 186 -34.02 30.54 -6.71
CA PHE A 186 -35.22 31.23 -6.19
C PHE A 186 -35.13 32.75 -6.38
N VAL A 187 -33.98 33.35 -6.04
CA VAL A 187 -33.73 34.79 -6.26
C VAL A 187 -33.77 35.12 -7.76
N PHE A 188 -33.17 34.29 -8.60
CA PHE A 188 -33.20 34.49 -10.05
C PHE A 188 -34.63 34.40 -10.62
N ALA A 189 -35.42 33.42 -10.18
CA ALA A 189 -36.82 33.29 -10.55
C ALA A 189 -37.66 34.50 -10.11
N PHE A 190 -37.36 35.08 -8.94
CA PHE A 190 -37.97 36.32 -8.47
C PHE A 190 -37.65 37.51 -9.36
N PHE A 191 -36.39 37.70 -9.78
CA PHE A 191 -36.03 38.78 -10.70
C PHE A 191 -36.66 38.62 -12.09
N ILE A 192 -36.69 37.39 -12.63
CA ILE A 192 -37.38 37.09 -13.90
C ILE A 192 -38.84 37.54 -13.84
N ARG A 193 -39.52 37.33 -12.71
CA ARG A 193 -40.90 37.78 -12.50
C ARG A 193 -41.05 39.31 -12.54
N PHE A 194 -40.08 40.09 -12.07
CA PHE A 194 -40.16 41.55 -12.12
C PHE A 194 -39.98 42.11 -13.53
N ILE A 195 -39.31 41.35 -14.40
CA ILE A 195 -38.98 41.76 -15.77
C ILE A 195 -40.09 41.33 -16.77
N LEU A 196 -40.77 40.21 -16.52
CA LEU A 196 -41.87 39.65 -17.32
C LEU A 196 -43.25 40.07 -16.82
#